data_AF-A0A7X8KC94-F1
#
_entry.id   AF-A0A7X8KC94-F1
#
_cell.length_a   1.000
_cell.length_b   1.000
_cell.length_c   1.000
_cell.angle_alpha   90.00
_cell.angle_beta   90.00
_cell.angle_gamma   90.00
#
_symmetry.space_group_name_H-M   'P 1'
#
loop_
_entity.id
_entity.type
_entity.pdbx_description
1 polymer ?
#
loop_
_entity_poly.entity_id
_entity_poly.type
_entity_poly.pdbx_seq_one_letter_code
_entity_poly.pdbx_strand_id
1 'polypeptide(L)' 'ILECPEACADIKAGDTVVVDFSTGVITNKRSGNTFQSEPFPPFMQELIQEGGLANYVAKGGIA' A
#
# COMPACT_ATOMS: atom_id res chain seq x y z
N ILE A 1 -0.41 -3.85 5.37
CA ILE A 1 -1.57 -3.00 5.74
C ILE A 1 -1.08 -1.57 5.69
N LEU A 2 -1.88 -0.62 5.20
CA LEU A 2 -1.56 0.81 5.23
C LEU A 2 -2.44 1.48 6.28
N GLU A 3 -1.83 2.26 7.16
CA GLU A 3 -2.53 2.98 8.22
C GLU A 3 -2.71 4.44 7.81
N CYS A 4 -3.96 4.88 7.66
CA CYS A 4 -4.29 6.26 7.31
C CYS A 4 -5.71 6.62 7.77
N PRO A 5 -5.88 7.16 9.00
CA PRO A 5 -7.19 7.47 9.57
C PRO A 5 -8.02 8.44 8.70
N GLU A 6 -7.37 9.40 8.06
CA GLU A 6 -8.03 10.39 7.20
C GLU A 6 -8.62 9.75 5.95
N ALA A 7 -7.88 8.84 5.31
CA ALA A 7 -8.37 8.07 4.17
C ALA A 7 -9.57 7.20 4.56
N CYS A 8 -9.51 6.54 5.73
CA CYS A 8 -10.61 5.74 6.27
C CYS A 8 -11.90 6.55 6.50
N ALA A 9 -11.79 7.84 6.84
CA ALA A 9 -12.93 8.72 7.05
C ALA A 9 -13.61 9.15 5.73
N ASP A 10 -12.86 9.27 4.63
CA ASP A 10 -13.37 9.71 3.33
C ASP A 10 -13.81 8.56 2.40
N ILE A 11 -13.10 7.43 2.43
CA ILE A 11 -13.32 6.29 1.54
C ILE A 11 -14.57 5.52 1.99
N LYS A 12 -15.47 5.24 1.05
CA LYS A 12 -16.69 4.47 1.29
C LYS A 12 -16.73 3.18 0.47
N ALA A 13 -17.59 2.25 0.87
CA ALA A 13 -17.82 1.04 0.10
C ALA A 13 -18.28 1.39 -1.33
N GLY A 14 -17.60 0.82 -2.33
CA GLY A 14 -17.82 1.10 -3.74
C GLY A 14 -16.94 2.21 -4.32
N ASP A 15 -16.19 2.95 -3.52
CA ASP A 15 -15.24 3.95 -4.02
C ASP A 15 -14.06 3.26 -4.72
N THR A 16 -13.62 3.86 -5.83
CA THR A 16 -12.35 3.49 -6.47
C THR A 16 -11.23 4.28 -5.84
N VAL A 17 -10.20 3.58 -5.36
CA VAL A 17 -9.04 4.17 -4.71
C VAL A 17 -7.79 3.77 -5.47
N VAL A 18 -6.89 4.74 -5.69
CA VAL A 18 -5.56 4.50 -6.26
C VAL A 18 -4.54 4.70 -5.16
N VAL A 19 -3.61 3.76 -5.02
CA VAL A 19 -2.58 3.80 -3.98
C VAL A 19 -1.23 3.62 -4.63
N ASP A 20 -0.30 4.50 -4.29
CA ASP A 20 1.12 4.35 -4.57
C ASP A 20 1.83 3.85 -3.30
N PHE A 21 2.22 2.58 -3.29
CA PHE A 21 2.88 1.95 -2.14
C PHE A 21 4.31 2.46 -1.90
N SER A 22 4.95 3.03 -2.91
CA SER A 22 6.30 3.55 -2.82
C SER A 22 6.32 4.90 -2.12
N THR A 23 5.32 5.74 -2.38
CA THR A 23 5.20 7.06 -1.76
C THR A 23 4.25 7.07 -0.56
N GLY A 24 3.35 6.09 -0.43
CA GLY A 24 2.28 6.08 0.57
C GLY A 24 1.09 6.97 0.19
N VAL A 25 1.04 7.50 -1.03
CA VAL A 25 -0.04 8.39 -1.47
C VAL A 25 -1.29 7.58 -1.82
N ILE A 26 -2.41 7.95 -1.22
CA ILE A 26 -3.73 7.34 -1.43
C ILE A 26 -4.65 8.38 -2.05
N THR A 27 -5.26 8.09 -3.20
CA THR A 27 -6.21 8.97 -3.88
C THR A 27 -7.59 8.33 -3.98
N ASN A 28 -8.61 8.95 -3.38
CA ASN A 28 -9.99 8.54 -3.61
C ASN A 28 -10.50 9.19 -4.91
N LYS A 29 -10.87 8.38 -5.90
CA LYS A 29 -11.36 8.88 -7.19
C LYS A 29 -12.76 9.47 -7.13
N ARG A 30 -13.56 9.13 -6.11
CA ARG A 30 -14.90 9.73 -5.90
C ARG A 30 -14.79 11.19 -5.44
N SER A 31 -14.00 11.44 -4.40
CA SER A 31 -13.87 12.78 -3.78
C SER A 31 -12.79 13.63 -4.46
N GLY A 32 -11.80 13.01 -5.10
CA GLY A 32 -10.61 13.67 -5.61
C GLY A 32 -9.55 13.96 -4.53
N ASN A 33 -9.82 13.60 -3.28
CA ASN A 33 -8.91 13.86 -2.16
C ASN A 33 -7.71 12.90 -2.18
N THR A 34 -6.56 13.42 -1.73
CA THR A 34 -5.32 12.67 -1.56
C THR A 34 -4.90 12.65 -0.09
N PHE A 35 -4.43 11.50 0.37
CA PHE A 35 -4.00 11.25 1.74
C PHE A 35 -2.60 10.62 1.74
N GLN A 36 -1.93 10.72 2.87
CA GLN A 36 -0.57 10.21 3.04
C GLN A 36 -0.57 9.11 4.12
N SER A 37 -0.10 7.92 3.77
CA SER A 37 0.29 6.88 4.72
C SER A 37 1.82 6.80 4.81
N GLU A 38 2.34 5.97 5.72
CA GLU A 38 3.74 5.58 5.60
C GLU A 38 3.96 4.79 4.30
N PRO A 39 5.05 5.07 3.56
CA PRO A 39 5.44 4.27 2.40
C PRO A 39 5.90 2.89 2.85
N PHE A 40 5.73 1.88 1.99
CA PHE A 40 6.31 0.57 2.30
C PHE A 40 7.83 0.62 2.21
N PRO A 41 8.55 0.14 3.24
CA PRO A 41 9.99 -0.04 3.18
C PRO A 41 10.38 -0.95 2.00
N PRO A 42 11.62 -0.84 1.48
CA PRO A 42 12.08 -1.59 0.32
C PRO A 42 11.82 -3.11 0.41
N PHE A 43 12.11 -3.74 1.56
CA PHE A 43 11.90 -5.18 1.74
C PHE A 43 10.42 -5.59 1.64
N MET A 44 9.47 -4.74 2.05
CA MET A 44 8.05 -5.03 1.90
C MET A 44 7.62 -4.94 0.43
N GLN A 45 8.19 -4.00 -0.32
CA GLN A 45 7.94 -3.88 -1.76
C GLN A 45 8.46 -5.12 -2.50
N GLU A 46 9.67 -5.58 -2.16
CA GLU A 46 10.25 -6.82 -2.69
C GLU A 46 9.39 -8.04 -2.34
N LEU A 47 8.95 -8.16 -1.08
CA LEU A 47 8.06 -9.24 -0.66
C LEU A 47 6.77 -9.29 -1.47
N ILE A 48 6.18 -8.12 -1.76
CA ILE A 48 4.96 -8.01 -2.59
C ILE A 48 5.25 -8.39 -4.04
N GLN A 49 6.36 -7.91 -4.62
CA GLN A 49 6.79 -8.24 -5.98
C GLN A 49 7.03 -9.74 -6.14
N GLU A 50 7.52 -10.39 -5.09
CA GLU A 50 7.75 -11.83 -5.05
C GLU A 50 6.46 -12.65 -4.89
N GLY A 51 5.30 -12.01 -4.76
CA GLY A 51 4.03 -12.69 -4.62
C GLY A 51 3.81 -13.25 -3.20
N GLY A 52 4.50 -12.68 -2.22
CA GLY A 52 4.32 -12.98 -0.81
C GLY A 52 5.53 -13.60 -0.13
N LEU A 53 5.38 -13.78 1.18
CA LEU A 53 6.46 -14.17 2.09
C LEU A 53 7.14 -15.49 1.70
N ALA A 54 6.38 -16.51 1.30
CA ALA A 54 6.93 -17.83 0.97
C ALA A 54 7.93 -17.77 -0.18
N ASN A 55 7.60 -17.05 -1.26
CA ASN A 55 8.47 -16.89 -2.41
C ASN A 55 9.69 -16.00 -2.09
N TYR A 56 9.48 -14.93 -1.32
CA TYR A 56 10.54 -14.05 -0.86
C TYR A 56 11.61 -14.81 -0.06
N VAL A 57 11.20 -15.67 0.86
CA VAL A 57 12.13 -16.53 1.62
C VAL A 57 12.80 -17.58 0.73
N ALA A 58 12.06 -18.22 -0.18
CA ALA A 58 12.61 -19.22 -1.09
C ALA A 58 13.73 -18.68 -1.99
N LYS A 59 13.70 -17.39 -2.33
CA LYS A 59 14.72 -16.70 -3.11
C LYS A 59 15.88 -16.11 -2.29
N GLY A 60 15.88 -16.30 -0.97
CA GLY A 60 16.96 -15.83 -0.10
C GLY A 60 16.79 -14.41 0.41
N GLY A 61 15.56 -13.85 0.43
CA GLY A 61 15.27 -12.52 1.00
C GLY A 61 15.48 -12.39 2.53
N ILE A 62 15.96 -13.46 3.17
CA ILE A 62 16.43 -13.50 4.55
C ILE A 62 17.84 -14.09 4.60
N ALA A 63 18.79 -13.42 3.96
CA ALA A 63 20.22 -13.76 4.02
C ALA A 63 21.03 -12.56 4.50
#